data_AF-A0AB39UXZ8-F1
#
_entry.id   AF-A0AB39UXZ8-F1
#
_cell.length_a   1.000
_cell.length_b   1.000
_cell.length_c   1.000
_cell.angle_alpha   90.00
_cell.angle_beta   90.00
_cell.angle_gamma   90.00
#
_symmetry.space_group_name_H-M   'P 1'
#
loop_
_entity.id
_entity.type
_entity.pdbx_description
1 polymer ?
#
loop_
_entity_poly.entity_id
_entity_poly.type
_entity_poly.pdbx_seq_one_letter_code
_entity_poly.pdbx_strand_id
1 'polypeptide(L)'
;MNDTIWTQLTDTTQKALEPLTRLNEMMAAGLQKVAEFQMDALKTYADLATRQMTAAMEIRDAESLGQFLQQQTEVAGEISRKFLEDLRTLGEMGAEFREEVEKLFEQARQTTGQSEKQAA
;
A
#
# COMPACT_ATOMS: atom_id res chain seq x y z
N MET A 1 44.14 -20.90 -1.55
CA MET A 1 44.25 -19.43 -1.47
C MET A 1 43.58 -18.73 -2.64
N ASN A 2 43.64 -19.22 -3.88
CA ASN A 2 42.96 -18.57 -5.00
C ASN A 2 41.42 -18.70 -4.94
N ASP A 3 40.89 -19.89 -4.65
CA ASP A 3 39.43 -20.11 -4.61
C ASP A 3 38.73 -19.27 -3.55
N THR A 4 39.33 -19.13 -2.36
CA THR A 4 38.78 -18.33 -1.25
C THR A 4 38.60 -16.86 -1.61
N ILE A 5 39.53 -16.28 -2.38
CA ILE A 5 39.45 -14.87 -2.82
C ILE A 5 38.35 -14.71 -3.88
N TRP A 6 38.22 -15.65 -4.81
CA TRP A 6 37.15 -15.65 -5.81
C TRP A 6 35.77 -15.81 -5.16
N THR A 7 35.63 -16.71 -4.18
CA THR A 7 34.36 -16.89 -3.44
C THR A 7 34.01 -15.67 -2.60
N GLN A 8 34.97 -15.08 -1.87
CA GLN A 8 34.74 -13.89 -1.07
C GLN A 8 34.40 -12.65 -1.90
N LEU A 9 35.02 -12.46 -3.07
CA LEU A 9 34.70 -11.36 -3.97
C LEU A 9 33.28 -11.50 -4.54
N THR A 10 32.88 -12.73 -4.88
CA THR A 10 31.54 -13.04 -5.38
C THR A 10 30.48 -12.83 -4.28
N ASP A 11 30.73 -13.30 -3.07
CA ASP A 11 29.86 -13.10 -1.89
C ASP A 11 29.72 -11.62 -1.51
N THR A 12 30.82 -10.86 -1.57
CA THR A 12 30.81 -9.42 -1.25
C THR A 12 30.01 -8.64 -2.30
N THR A 13 30.13 -9.01 -3.58
CA THR A 13 29.39 -8.36 -4.66
C THR A 13 27.90 -8.67 -4.59
N GLN A 14 27.53 -9.92 -4.28
CA GLN A 14 26.12 -10.28 -4.07
C GLN A 14 25.51 -9.54 -2.87
N LYS A 15 26.19 -9.51 -1.73
CA LYS A 15 25.73 -8.79 -0.52
C LYS A 15 25.67 -7.27 -0.71
N ALA A 16 26.50 -6.71 -1.59
CA ALA A 16 26.47 -5.28 -1.91
C ALA A 16 25.27 -4.89 -2.80
N LEU A 17 24.75 -5.81 -3.62
CA LEU A 17 23.61 -5.57 -4.51
C LEU A 17 22.26 -5.93 -3.88
N GLU A 18 22.24 -6.84 -2.91
CA GLU A 18 21.03 -7.29 -2.20
C GLU A 18 20.15 -6.15 -1.65
N PRO A 19 20.70 -5.07 -1.04
CA PRO A 19 19.90 -3.93 -0.57
C PRO A 19 19.21 -3.17 -1.71
N LEU A 20 19.84 -3.08 -2.89
CA LEU A 20 19.28 -2.40 -4.06
C LEU A 20 18.11 -3.20 -4.65
N THR A 21 18.24 -4.53 -4.69
CA THR A 21 17.16 -5.42 -5.14
C THR A 21 15.97 -5.32 -4.19
N ARG A 22 16.19 -5.38 -2.87
CA ARG A 22 15.14 -5.19 -1.86
C ARG A 22 14.48 -3.81 -1.94
N LEU A 23 15.24 -2.75 -2.19
CA LEU A 23 14.70 -1.41 -2.41
C LEU A 23 13.74 -1.37 -3.61
N ASN A 24 14.10 -2.00 -4.73
CA ASN A 24 13.24 -2.07 -5.90
C ASN A 24 11.97 -2.88 -5.63
N GLU A 25 12.08 -4.01 -4.92
CA GLU A 25 10.92 -4.82 -4.50
C GLU A 25 9.97 -4.01 -3.59
N MET A 26 10.51 -3.28 -2.61
CA MET A 26 9.74 -2.41 -1.72
C MET A 26 8.99 -1.31 -2.50
N MET A 27 9.67 -0.68 -3.46
CA MET A 27 9.06 0.36 -4.30
C MET A 27 7.96 -0.23 -5.20
N ALA A 28 8.18 -1.41 -5.78
CA ALA A 28 7.17 -2.10 -6.58
C ALA A 28 5.94 -2.50 -5.74
N ALA A 29 6.16 -3.02 -4.53
CA ALA A 29 5.09 -3.36 -3.59
C ALA A 29 4.30 -2.12 -3.16
N GLY A 30 4.99 -1.00 -2.89
CA GLY A 30 4.33 0.28 -2.60
C GLY A 30 3.47 0.78 -3.75
N LEU A 31 3.96 0.69 -4.99
CA LEU A 31 3.19 1.05 -6.19
C LEU A 31 1.96 0.16 -6.37
N GLN A 32 2.09 -1.15 -6.12
CA GLN A 32 0.97 -2.08 -6.17
C GLN A 32 -0.09 -1.72 -5.13
N LYS A 33 0.29 -1.48 -3.87
CA LYS A 33 -0.65 -1.08 -2.80
C LYS A 33 -1.39 0.22 -3.12
N VAL A 34 -0.69 1.21 -3.67
CA VAL A 34 -1.31 2.47 -4.12
C VAL A 34 -2.27 2.24 -5.28
N ALA A 35 -1.93 1.36 -6.23
CA ALA A 35 -2.81 1.01 -7.34
C ALA A 35 -4.07 0.28 -6.87
N GLU A 36 -3.91 -0.67 -5.94
CA GLU A 36 -5.03 -1.38 -5.29
C GLU A 36 -5.94 -0.39 -4.56
N PHE A 37 -5.37 0.53 -3.77
CA PHE A 37 -6.12 1.58 -3.09
C PHE A 37 -6.92 2.46 -4.07
N GLN A 38 -6.30 2.91 -5.18
CA GLN A 38 -7.00 3.71 -6.18
C GLN A 38 -8.11 2.92 -6.88
N MET A 39 -7.91 1.63 -7.17
CA MET A 39 -8.94 0.78 -7.76
C MET A 39 -10.13 0.57 -6.81
N ASP A 40 -9.87 0.34 -5.53
CA ASP A 40 -10.93 0.13 -4.54
C ASP A 40 -11.78 1.40 -4.34
N ALA A 41 -11.12 2.56 -4.25
CA ALA A 41 -11.79 3.85 -4.23
C ALA A 41 -12.68 4.03 -5.48
N LEU A 42 -12.13 3.82 -6.69
CA LEU A 42 -12.87 3.93 -7.94
C LEU A 42 -14.09 3.02 -7.98
N LYS A 43 -13.94 1.75 -7.56
CA LYS A 43 -15.04 0.79 -7.51
C LYS A 43 -16.15 1.28 -6.58
N THR A 44 -15.77 1.74 -5.39
CA THR A 44 -16.74 2.23 -4.40
C THR A 44 -17.53 3.43 -4.91
N TYR A 45 -16.86 4.40 -5.55
CA TYR A 45 -17.55 5.55 -6.13
C TYR A 45 -18.40 5.18 -7.35
N ALA A 46 -17.96 4.25 -8.18
CA ALA A 46 -18.74 3.76 -9.32
C ALA A 46 -20.01 3.01 -8.87
N ASP A 47 -19.88 2.17 -7.84
CA ASP A 47 -21.02 1.49 -7.21
C ASP A 47 -21.99 2.51 -6.62
N LEU A 48 -21.49 3.53 -5.91
CA LEU A 48 -22.33 4.60 -5.39
C LEU A 48 -23.05 5.34 -6.52
N ALA A 49 -22.35 5.76 -7.57
CA ALA A 49 -22.94 6.46 -8.70
C ALA A 49 -24.03 5.63 -9.39
N THR A 50 -23.80 4.32 -9.56
CA THR A 50 -24.77 3.40 -10.14
C THR A 50 -26.02 3.28 -9.27
N ARG A 51 -25.85 3.06 -7.95
CA ARG A 51 -26.97 3.01 -7.00
C ARG A 51 -27.80 4.29 -7.02
N GLN A 52 -27.13 5.45 -7.05
CA GLN A 52 -27.80 6.75 -7.08
C GLN A 52 -28.55 6.99 -8.39
N MET A 53 -27.99 6.56 -9.52
CA MET A 53 -28.68 6.62 -10.80
C MET A 53 -29.91 5.72 -10.82
N THR A 54 -29.82 4.49 -10.30
CA THR A 54 -30.96 3.59 -10.15
C THR A 54 -32.03 4.20 -9.25
N ALA A 55 -31.65 4.68 -8.06
CA ALA A 55 -32.58 5.29 -7.10
C ALA A 55 -33.26 6.54 -7.69
N ALA A 56 -32.55 7.35 -8.47
CA ALA A 56 -33.13 8.50 -9.15
C ALA A 56 -34.15 8.09 -10.23
N MET A 57 -33.92 7.00 -10.95
CA MET A 57 -34.87 6.47 -11.95
C MET A 57 -36.15 5.88 -11.32
N GLU A 58 -36.11 5.52 -10.04
CA GLU A 58 -37.24 4.98 -9.29
C GLU A 58 -38.18 6.07 -8.76
N ILE A 59 -37.77 7.34 -8.79
CA ILE A 59 -38.61 8.47 -8.38
C ILE A 59 -39.72 8.69 -9.41
N ARG A 60 -40.97 8.45 -9.00
CA ARG A 60 -42.17 8.61 -9.85
C ARG A 60 -43.22 9.54 -9.26
N ASP A 61 -43.11 9.87 -7.99
CA ASP A 61 -44.07 10.66 -7.22
C ASP A 61 -43.43 11.26 -5.95
N ALA A 62 -44.21 12.02 -5.17
CA ALA A 62 -43.72 12.66 -3.96
C ALA A 62 -43.32 11.67 -2.85
N GLU A 63 -43.90 10.46 -2.84
CA GLU A 63 -43.58 9.42 -1.85
C GLU A 63 -42.20 8.81 -2.14
N SER A 64 -41.97 8.39 -3.37
CA SER A 64 -40.67 7.89 -3.85
C SER A 64 -39.57 8.94 -3.77
N LEU A 65 -39.90 10.23 -3.97
CA LEU A 65 -38.98 11.34 -3.68
C LEU A 65 -38.61 11.42 -2.19
N GLY A 66 -39.59 11.25 -1.30
CA GLY A 66 -39.35 11.22 0.15
C GLY A 66 -38.43 10.06 0.56
N GLN A 67 -38.62 8.88 -0.03
CA GLN A 67 -37.76 7.72 0.20
C GLN A 67 -36.33 7.96 -0.29
N PHE A 68 -36.15 8.55 -1.48
CA PHE A 68 -34.84 8.94 -1.99
C PHE A 68 -34.12 9.91 -1.04
N LEU A 69 -34.81 10.92 -0.52
CA LEU A 69 -34.24 11.87 0.44
C LEU A 69 -33.83 11.21 1.76
N GLN A 70 -34.58 10.21 2.23
CA GLN A 70 -34.19 9.44 3.41
C GLN A 70 -32.91 8.63 3.15
N GLN A 71 -32.81 7.97 1.99
CA GLN A 71 -31.60 7.21 1.60
C GLN A 71 -30.34 8.09 1.48
N GLN A 72 -30.47 9.38 1.15
CA GLN A 72 -29.31 10.28 1.11
C GLN A 72 -28.58 10.41 2.44
N THR A 73 -29.27 10.22 3.57
CA THR A 73 -28.62 10.21 4.90
C THR A 73 -27.77 8.96 5.08
N GLU A 74 -28.22 7.82 4.57
CA GLU A 74 -27.47 6.56 4.61
C GLU A 74 -26.25 6.62 3.68
N VAL A 75 -26.41 7.19 2.49
CA VAL A 75 -25.32 7.45 1.54
C VAL A 75 -24.24 8.34 2.17
N ALA A 76 -24.64 9.42 2.86
CA ALA A 76 -23.69 10.27 3.58
C ALA A 76 -22.93 9.48 4.66
N GLY A 77 -23.61 8.59 5.37
CA GLY A 77 -22.99 7.68 6.34
C GLY A 77 -22.02 6.69 5.70
N GLU A 78 -22.36 6.13 4.54
CA GLU A 78 -21.49 5.23 3.76
C GLU A 78 -20.22 5.95 3.30
N ILE A 79 -20.34 7.15 2.74
CA ILE A 79 -19.20 8.00 2.35
C ILE A 79 -18.31 8.30 3.56
N SER A 80 -18.90 8.69 4.70
CA SER A 80 -18.11 8.98 5.91
C SER A 80 -17.36 7.75 6.42
N ARG A 81 -17.96 6.56 6.36
CA ARG A 81 -17.29 5.31 6.74
C ARG A 81 -16.16 5.00 5.78
N LYS A 82 -16.40 5.10 4.46
CA LYS A 82 -15.37 4.85 3.46
C LYS A 82 -14.19 5.80 3.60
N PHE A 83 -14.45 7.07 3.87
CA PHE A 83 -13.40 8.04 4.12
C PHE A 83 -12.52 7.68 5.34
N LEU A 84 -13.14 7.26 6.46
CA LEU A 84 -12.39 6.82 7.63
C LEU A 84 -11.59 5.54 7.37
N GLU A 85 -12.15 4.61 6.59
CA GLU A 85 -11.46 3.40 6.15
C GLU A 85 -10.26 3.75 5.27
N ASP A 86 -10.43 4.63 4.28
CA ASP A 86 -9.35 5.09 3.40
C ASP A 86 -8.23 5.76 4.20
N LEU A 87 -8.56 6.59 5.20
CA LEU A 87 -7.57 7.19 6.10
C LEU A 87 -6.81 6.13 6.91
N ARG A 88 -7.50 5.08 7.36
CA ARG A 88 -6.87 3.98 8.08
C ARG A 88 -5.93 3.21 7.17
N THR A 89 -6.36 2.84 5.96
CA THR A 89 -5.52 2.14 4.97
C THR A 89 -4.29 2.97 4.59
N LEU A 90 -4.44 4.29 4.42
CA LEU A 90 -3.31 5.20 4.21
C LEU A 90 -2.32 5.20 5.38
N GLY A 91 -2.84 5.21 6.62
CA GLY A 91 -2.01 5.11 7.82
C GLY A 91 -1.26 3.77 7.91
N GLU A 92 -1.94 2.66 7.61
CA GLU A 92 -1.36 1.31 7.59
C GLU A 92 -0.26 1.20 6.52
N MET A 93 -0.52 1.65 5.27
CA MET A 93 0.49 1.68 4.21
C MET A 93 1.73 2.50 4.60
N GLY A 94 1.56 3.64 5.27
CA GLY A 94 2.67 4.48 5.72
C GLY A 94 3.48 3.83 6.85
N ALA A 95 2.82 3.14 7.77
CA ALA A 95 3.48 2.40 8.85
C ALA A 95 4.29 1.22 8.31
N GLU A 96 3.73 0.45 7.39
CA GLU A 96 4.41 -0.68 6.73
C GLU A 96 5.64 -0.22 5.94
N PHE A 97 5.50 0.85 5.15
CA PHE A 97 6.64 1.42 4.41
C PHE A 97 7.77 1.83 5.36
N ARG A 98 7.45 2.48 6.49
CA ARG A 98 8.43 2.84 7.50
C ARG A 98 9.13 1.61 8.08
N GLU A 99 8.38 0.57 8.43
CA GLU A 99 8.93 -0.66 8.98
C GLU A 99 9.86 -1.38 7.98
N GLU A 100 9.48 -1.43 6.71
CA GLU A 100 10.31 -2.02 5.64
C GLU A 100 11.62 -1.25 5.44
N VAL A 101 11.57 0.08 5.50
CA VAL A 101 12.78 0.94 5.46
C VAL A 101 13.66 0.73 6.70
N GLU A 102 13.09 0.69 7.91
CA GLU A 102 13.84 0.44 9.14
C GLU A 102 14.57 -0.92 9.08
N LYS A 103 13.90 -1.97 8.61
CA LYS A 103 14.51 -3.30 8.38
C LYS A 103 15.65 -3.26 7.37
N LEU A 104 15.49 -2.53 6.26
CA LEU A 104 16.55 -2.34 5.25
C LEU A 104 17.80 -1.70 5.87
N PHE A 105 17.64 -0.66 6.70
CA PHE A 105 18.75 0.00 7.39
C PHE A 105 19.42 -0.89 8.44
N GLU A 106 18.64 -1.64 9.21
CA GLU A 106 19.18 -2.60 10.19
C GLU A 106 19.99 -3.69 9.51
N GLN A 107 19.50 -4.26 8.40
CA GLN A 107 20.22 -5.24 7.61
C GLN A 107 21.51 -4.66 7.04
N ALA A 108 21.46 -3.47 6.43
CA ALA A 108 22.65 -2.81 5.90
C ALA A 108 23.72 -2.61 6.99
N ARG A 109 23.32 -2.18 8.20
CA ARG A 109 24.23 -2.06 9.37
C ARG A 109 24.81 -3.40 9.81
N GLN A 110 24.03 -4.47 9.82
CA GLN A 110 24.52 -5.81 10.18
C GLN A 110 25.53 -6.32 9.16
N THR A 111 25.31 -6.10 7.86
CA THR A 111 26.24 -6.49 6.81
C THR A 111 27.58 -5.76 6.96
N THR A 112 27.58 -4.44 7.21
CA THR A 112 28.81 -3.65 7.42
C THR A 112 29.54 -4.04 8.71
N GLY A 113 28.82 -4.25 9.82
CA GLY A 113 29.42 -4.63 11.10
C GLY A 113 30.00 -6.06 11.15
N GLN A 114 29.53 -6.95 10.26
CA GLN A 114 30.13 -8.28 10.07
C GLN A 114 31.40 -8.23 9.20
N SER A 115 31.45 -7.34 8.20
CA SER A 115 32.64 -7.11 7.37
C SER A 115 33.82 -6.57 8.19
N GLU A 116 33.58 -5.68 9.16
CA GLU A 116 34.63 -5.15 10.04
C GLU A 116 35.18 -6.20 11.02
N LYS A 117 34.35 -7.13 11.50
CA LYS A 117 34.78 -8.22 12.40
C LYS A 117 35.49 -9.39 11.70
N GLN A 118 35.34 -9.53 10.38
CA GLN A 118 36.08 -10.52 9.59
C GLN A 118 37.41 -9.99 9.05
N ALA A 119 37.61 -8.67 9.09
CA ALA A 119 38.84 -8.00 8.66
C ALA A 119 39.84 -7.72 9.80
N ALA A 120 39.47 -7.98 11.06
CA ALA A 120 40.29 -7.87 12.27
C ALA A 120 40.60 -9.25 12.85
#